data_AF-A0A533SBU9-F1
#
_entry.id   AF-A0A533SBU9-F1
#
_cell.length_a   1.000
_cell.length_b   1.000
_cell.length_c   1.000
_cell.angle_alpha   90.00
_cell.angle_beta   90.00
_cell.angle_gamma   90.00
#
_symmetry.space_group_name_H-M   'P 1'
#
loop_
_entity.id
_entity.type
_entity.pdbx_description
1 polymer ?
#
loop_
_entity_poly.entity_id
_entity_poly.type
_entity_poly.pdbx_seq_one_letter_code
_entity_poly.pdbx_strand_id
1 'polypeptide(L)'
;LAKTLPVPATWDAVWDTRTGLVTFTSLTPAIVELFETQFKKTYDGLRLVAIHPYSRAEQLADEALRPALLSANMATSEAAVDLIKSNRWIGWDFLLWLLYKTLNDSSDYAVNRPGPGPENEPFTAYLDNRLVLFSENENGIQKITAAGPQDHFSEVRAALSAGKRIMEATIHLEKDELLWKMTLKGEMFHFASFKSPSVRIERDNTVDETSERESVFYERMYVLEQGMQLFHSLFAAFLDNRLGAGWNDEQNRIDAWLKGE
;
A
#
# COMPACT_ATOMS: atom_id res chain seq x y z
N LEU A 1 28.37 26.15 -21.36
CA LEU A 1 28.07 25.06 -20.40
C LEU A 1 29.18 25.05 -19.36
N ALA A 2 28.97 25.79 -18.27
CA ALA A 2 30.01 26.16 -17.32
C ALA A 2 30.07 25.18 -16.13
N LYS A 3 31.29 24.70 -15.82
CA LYS A 3 31.82 24.25 -14.51
C LYS A 3 30.80 23.76 -13.46
N THR A 4 30.02 22.73 -13.74
CA THR A 4 29.27 22.00 -12.69
C THR A 4 29.58 20.52 -12.83
N LEU A 5 30.02 19.89 -11.74
CA LEU A 5 30.23 18.45 -11.72
C LEU A 5 28.85 17.76 -11.80
N PRO A 6 28.74 16.64 -12.54
CA PRO A 6 27.50 15.89 -12.58
C PRO A 6 27.17 15.37 -11.18
N VAL A 7 25.90 15.49 -10.79
CA VAL A 7 25.38 14.88 -9.55
C VAL A 7 24.68 13.58 -9.94
N PRO A 8 25.24 12.41 -9.61
CA PRO A 8 24.59 11.15 -9.91
C PRO A 8 23.34 10.97 -9.04
N ALA A 9 22.32 10.34 -9.60
CA ALA A 9 21.14 9.87 -8.89
C ALA A 9 20.93 8.40 -9.26
N THR A 10 20.59 7.59 -8.27
CA THR A 10 20.38 6.14 -8.42
C THR A 10 18.98 5.77 -7.95
N TRP A 11 18.37 4.83 -8.65
CA TRP A 11 17.08 4.24 -8.28
C TRP A 11 17.19 2.74 -8.42
N ASP A 12 16.90 2.03 -7.35
CA ASP A 12 17.00 0.58 -7.31
C ASP A 12 15.73 -0.05 -7.88
N ALA A 13 15.91 -1.14 -8.61
CA ALA A 13 14.85 -2.02 -9.08
C ALA A 13 15.20 -3.47 -8.72
N VAL A 14 14.21 -4.24 -8.31
CA VAL A 14 14.33 -5.68 -8.05
C VAL A 14 13.29 -6.39 -8.90
N TRP A 15 13.72 -7.40 -9.65
CA TRP A 15 12.84 -8.23 -10.46
C TRP A 15 12.84 -9.66 -9.94
N ASP A 16 11.72 -10.08 -9.34
CA ASP A 16 11.48 -11.49 -9.06
C ASP A 16 11.00 -12.19 -10.35
N THR A 17 11.92 -12.90 -10.99
CA THR A 17 11.65 -13.59 -12.26
C THR A 17 10.75 -14.81 -12.11
N ARG A 18 10.55 -15.32 -10.89
CA ARG A 18 9.64 -16.45 -10.62
C ARG A 18 8.18 -16.01 -10.69
N THR A 19 7.90 -14.80 -10.19
CA THR A 19 6.55 -14.23 -10.12
C THR A 19 6.29 -13.18 -11.21
N GLY A 20 7.34 -12.71 -11.89
CA GLY A 20 7.27 -11.62 -12.85
C GLY A 20 7.13 -10.24 -12.21
N LEU A 21 7.24 -10.13 -10.88
CA LEU A 21 7.07 -8.87 -10.17
C LEU A 21 8.33 -8.01 -10.25
N VAL A 22 8.16 -6.77 -10.71
CA VAL A 22 9.21 -5.74 -10.69
C VAL A 22 8.86 -4.70 -9.63
N THR A 23 9.72 -4.58 -8.62
CA THR A 23 9.65 -3.52 -7.60
C THR A 23 10.62 -2.41 -7.96
N PHE A 24 10.15 -1.16 -7.96
CA PHE A 24 10.95 0.01 -8.29
C PHE A 24 10.84 1.07 -7.19
N THR A 25 11.95 1.68 -6.81
CA THR A 25 12.05 2.54 -5.62
C THR A 25 11.74 4.03 -5.88
N SER A 26 11.08 4.35 -6.99
CA SER A 26 10.65 5.72 -7.32
C SER A 26 9.17 5.79 -7.69
N LEU A 27 8.51 6.83 -7.20
CA LEU A 27 7.14 7.21 -7.57
C LEU A 27 7.08 8.47 -8.43
N THR A 28 8.23 9.05 -8.80
CA THR A 28 8.28 10.25 -9.63
C THR A 28 7.90 9.91 -11.06
N PRO A 29 6.84 10.51 -11.65
CA PRO A 29 6.34 10.09 -12.97
C PRO A 29 7.41 10.07 -14.06
N ALA A 30 8.25 11.11 -14.13
CA ALA A 30 9.34 11.19 -15.12
C ALA A 30 10.40 10.09 -14.94
N ILE A 31 10.66 9.65 -13.70
CA ILE A 31 11.63 8.59 -13.42
C ILE A 31 11.02 7.22 -13.69
N VAL A 32 9.73 7.03 -13.40
CA VAL A 32 8.98 5.81 -13.76
C VAL A 32 8.95 5.63 -15.28
N GLU A 33 8.58 6.67 -16.03
CA GLU A 33 8.56 6.64 -17.49
C GLU A 33 9.94 6.35 -18.09
N LEU A 34 11.00 6.95 -17.51
CA LEU A 34 12.38 6.65 -17.89
C LEU A 34 12.71 5.17 -17.65
N PHE A 35 12.38 4.64 -16.47
CA PHE A 35 12.60 3.23 -16.14
C PHE A 35 11.85 2.30 -17.10
N GLU A 36 10.56 2.53 -17.35
CA GLU A 36 9.75 1.75 -18.30
C GLU A 36 10.35 1.76 -19.71
N THR A 37 10.81 2.92 -20.16
CA THR A 37 11.46 3.07 -21.46
C THR A 37 12.75 2.26 -21.55
N GLN A 38 13.59 2.31 -20.51
CA GLN A 38 14.84 1.54 -20.49
C GLN A 38 14.58 0.04 -20.35
N PHE A 39 13.60 -0.36 -19.54
CA PHE A 39 13.19 -1.75 -19.40
C PHE A 39 12.76 -2.33 -20.74
N LYS A 40 11.86 -1.65 -21.46
CA LYS A 40 11.38 -2.08 -22.78
C LYS A 40 12.50 -2.16 -23.83
N LYS A 41 13.48 -1.25 -23.79
CA LYS A 41 14.64 -1.29 -24.69
C LYS A 41 15.59 -2.45 -24.38
N THR A 42 15.71 -2.81 -23.11
CA THR A 42 16.63 -3.85 -22.63
C THR A 42 16.04 -5.24 -22.83
N TYR A 43 14.74 -5.40 -22.54
CA TYR A 43 14.04 -6.67 -22.56
C TYR A 43 12.99 -6.69 -23.67
N ASP A 44 13.42 -7.03 -24.88
CA ASP A 44 12.53 -7.09 -26.04
C ASP A 44 11.38 -8.09 -25.83
N GLY A 45 10.20 -7.73 -26.31
CA GLY A 45 8.96 -8.50 -26.12
C GLY A 45 8.31 -8.38 -24.74
N LEU A 46 8.99 -7.87 -23.71
CA LEU A 46 8.41 -7.68 -22.37
C LEU A 46 7.83 -6.27 -22.19
N ARG A 47 6.80 -6.17 -21.34
CA ARG A 47 6.16 -4.90 -20.96
C ARG A 47 5.86 -4.89 -19.48
N LEU A 48 6.10 -3.74 -18.84
CA LEU A 48 5.68 -3.51 -17.47
C LEU A 48 4.19 -3.12 -17.46
N VAL A 49 3.46 -3.68 -16.51
CA VAL A 49 2.05 -3.35 -16.25
C VAL A 49 1.95 -2.95 -14.78
N ALA A 50 1.47 -1.74 -14.53
CA ALA A 50 1.32 -1.24 -13.18
C ALA A 50 0.26 -2.03 -12.40
N ILE A 51 0.60 -2.44 -11.17
CA ILE A 51 -0.34 -3.06 -10.24
C ILE A 51 -1.15 -1.96 -9.55
N HIS A 52 -2.31 -1.63 -10.12
CA HIS A 52 -3.25 -0.62 -9.64
C HIS A 52 -4.26 -1.22 -8.63
N PRO A 53 -5.14 -0.40 -7.99
CA PRO A 53 -6.03 -0.90 -6.95
C PRO A 53 -6.91 -2.09 -7.33
N TYR A 54 -7.57 -1.99 -8.48
CA TYR A 54 -8.42 -3.07 -8.98
C TYR A 54 -7.64 -4.37 -9.29
N SER A 55 -6.50 -4.29 -9.99
CA SER A 55 -5.71 -5.49 -10.31
C SER A 55 -5.07 -6.11 -9.06
N ARG A 56 -4.71 -5.30 -8.06
CA ARG A 56 -4.29 -5.82 -6.75
C ARG A 56 -5.43 -6.54 -6.03
N ALA A 57 -6.65 -6.00 -6.08
CA ALA A 57 -7.82 -6.66 -5.52
C ALA A 57 -8.11 -7.99 -6.25
N GLU A 58 -7.97 -8.05 -7.57
CA GLU A 58 -8.12 -9.31 -8.33
C GLU A 58 -7.08 -10.37 -7.97
N GLN A 59 -5.83 -9.96 -7.69
CA GLN A 59 -4.77 -10.87 -7.26
C GLN A 59 -5.03 -11.48 -5.88
N LEU A 60 -5.76 -10.76 -5.02
CA LEU A 60 -5.98 -11.14 -3.62
C LEU A 60 -7.39 -11.65 -3.33
N ALA A 61 -8.33 -11.42 -4.24
CA ALA A 61 -9.68 -11.97 -4.15
C ALA A 61 -9.66 -13.47 -4.45
N ASP A 62 -9.98 -14.26 -3.43
CA ASP A 62 -10.15 -15.70 -3.57
C ASP A 62 -11.32 -16.02 -4.52
N GLU A 63 -11.38 -17.27 -5.01
CA GLU A 63 -12.35 -17.69 -6.03
C GLU A 63 -13.79 -17.36 -5.67
N ALA A 64 -14.13 -17.41 -4.37
CA ALA A 64 -15.45 -17.07 -3.85
C ALA A 64 -15.79 -15.56 -3.97
N LEU A 65 -14.80 -14.68 -3.91
CA LEU A 65 -15.01 -13.22 -3.93
C LEU A 65 -14.94 -12.60 -5.33
N ARG A 66 -14.35 -13.30 -6.30
CA ARG A 66 -14.19 -12.78 -7.67
C ARG A 66 -15.52 -12.31 -8.31
N PRO A 67 -16.65 -13.03 -8.18
CA PRO A 67 -17.92 -12.55 -8.73
C PRO A 67 -18.38 -11.23 -8.09
N ALA A 68 -18.18 -11.08 -6.78
CA ALA A 68 -18.54 -9.85 -6.07
C ALA A 68 -17.63 -8.68 -6.46
N LEU A 69 -16.32 -8.91 -6.62
CA LEU A 69 -15.38 -7.90 -7.12
C LEU A 69 -15.74 -7.44 -8.53
N LEU A 70 -16.05 -8.37 -9.44
CA LEU A 70 -16.50 -8.07 -10.80
C LEU A 70 -17.79 -7.24 -10.80
N SER A 71 -18.75 -7.59 -9.93
CA SER A 71 -20.00 -6.83 -9.78
C SER A 71 -19.78 -5.43 -9.19
N ALA A 72 -18.75 -5.23 -8.39
CA ALA A 72 -18.38 -3.95 -7.79
C ALA A 72 -17.50 -3.09 -8.72
N ASN A 73 -17.01 -3.65 -9.83
CA ASN A 73 -16.22 -2.93 -10.81
C ASN A 73 -17.09 -1.88 -11.52
N MET A 74 -16.68 -0.61 -11.44
CA MET A 74 -17.40 0.50 -12.08
C MET A 74 -16.79 0.93 -13.43
N ALA A 75 -15.73 0.26 -13.89
CA ALA A 75 -15.09 0.57 -15.17
C ALA A 75 -15.94 0.12 -16.35
N THR A 76 -15.83 0.83 -17.46
CA THR A 76 -16.53 0.52 -18.73
C THR A 76 -15.67 -0.25 -19.71
N SER A 77 -14.37 -0.38 -19.41
CA SER A 77 -13.37 -1.04 -20.23
C SER A 77 -12.27 -1.67 -19.37
N GLU A 78 -11.51 -2.59 -19.97
CA GLU A 78 -10.32 -3.22 -19.34
C GLU A 78 -9.07 -2.33 -19.40
N ALA A 79 -9.19 -1.10 -19.92
CA ALA A 79 -8.06 -0.19 -19.97
C ALA A 79 -7.64 0.21 -18.54
N ALA A 80 -6.36 0.06 -18.21
CA ALA A 80 -5.84 0.36 -16.86
C ALA A 80 -6.24 1.76 -16.37
N VAL A 81 -6.26 2.76 -17.25
CA VAL A 81 -6.67 4.13 -16.90
C VAL A 81 -8.14 4.20 -16.45
N ASP A 82 -9.03 3.45 -17.10
CA ASP A 82 -10.45 3.38 -16.73
C ASP A 82 -10.61 2.58 -15.43
N LEU A 83 -9.97 1.41 -15.32
CA LEU A 83 -9.96 0.60 -14.10
C LEU A 83 -9.47 1.39 -12.88
N ILE A 84 -8.43 2.20 -13.02
CA ILE A 84 -7.93 3.10 -11.97
C ILE A 84 -8.96 4.15 -11.61
N LYS A 85 -9.47 4.90 -12.59
CA LYS A 85 -10.38 6.03 -12.34
C LYS A 85 -11.70 5.59 -11.74
N SER A 86 -12.27 4.51 -12.28
CA SER A 86 -13.58 4.03 -11.90
C SER A 86 -13.55 3.24 -10.58
N ASN A 87 -12.40 2.69 -10.17
CA ASN A 87 -12.28 1.91 -8.93
C ASN A 87 -11.44 2.57 -7.82
N ARG A 88 -11.33 3.90 -7.79
CA ARG A 88 -10.64 4.61 -6.69
C ARG A 88 -11.26 4.38 -5.31
N TRP A 89 -12.55 4.02 -5.29
CA TRP A 89 -13.27 3.63 -4.08
C TRP A 89 -12.54 2.54 -3.29
N ILE A 90 -11.84 1.61 -3.96
CA ILE A 90 -11.09 0.54 -3.29
C ILE A 90 -10.09 1.13 -2.30
N GLY A 91 -9.32 2.13 -2.73
CA GLY A 91 -8.34 2.78 -1.87
C GLY A 91 -8.99 3.67 -0.80
N TRP A 92 -10.06 4.39 -1.15
CA TRP A 92 -10.75 5.28 -0.21
C TRP A 92 -11.46 4.50 0.89
N ASP A 93 -12.23 3.48 0.52
CA ASP A 93 -12.97 2.61 1.44
C ASP A 93 -11.99 1.80 2.30
N PHE A 94 -10.89 1.30 1.73
CA PHE A 94 -9.86 0.60 2.52
C PHE A 94 -9.27 1.49 3.62
N LEU A 95 -8.90 2.72 3.28
CA LEU A 95 -8.33 3.64 4.26
C LEU A 95 -9.35 4.10 5.30
N LEU A 96 -10.60 4.32 4.90
CA LEU A 96 -11.69 4.66 5.84
C LEU A 96 -11.99 3.51 6.79
N TRP A 97 -12.11 2.29 6.26
CA TRP A 97 -12.31 1.07 7.03
C TRP A 97 -11.17 0.87 8.02
N LEU A 98 -9.91 1.00 7.58
CA LEU A 98 -8.76 0.82 8.46
C LEU A 98 -8.68 1.90 9.54
N LEU A 99 -9.06 3.15 9.24
CA LEU A 99 -9.17 4.20 10.26
C LEU A 99 -10.24 3.84 11.30
N TYR A 100 -11.41 3.37 10.86
CA TYR A 100 -12.47 2.95 11.75
C TYR A 100 -12.03 1.80 12.65
N LYS A 101 -11.38 0.77 12.09
CA LYS A 101 -10.80 -0.34 12.85
C LYS A 101 -9.73 0.09 13.84
N THR A 102 -8.85 1.03 13.45
CA THR A 102 -7.82 1.61 14.33
C THR A 102 -8.42 2.22 15.59
N LEU A 103 -9.62 2.82 15.50
CA LEU A 103 -10.22 3.59 16.59
C LEU A 103 -11.26 2.82 17.40
N ASN A 104 -11.83 1.75 16.85
CA ASN A 104 -13.02 1.10 17.42
C ASN A 104 -12.86 -0.43 17.57
N ASP A 105 -11.73 -1.00 17.16
CA ASP A 105 -11.48 -2.43 17.18
C ASP A 105 -10.06 -2.74 17.71
N SER A 106 -9.75 -4.02 17.88
CA SER A 106 -8.46 -4.54 18.33
C SER A 106 -7.29 -4.23 17.39
N SER A 107 -7.57 -3.97 16.11
CA SER A 107 -6.55 -3.83 15.06
C SER A 107 -5.67 -5.08 14.86
N ASP A 108 -6.17 -6.23 15.29
CA ASP A 108 -5.51 -7.53 15.16
C ASP A 108 -5.92 -8.23 13.85
N TYR A 109 -4.93 -8.80 13.17
CA TYR A 109 -5.08 -9.53 11.90
C TYR A 109 -4.20 -10.78 11.92
N ALA A 110 -4.43 -11.68 10.96
CA ALA A 110 -3.63 -12.90 10.81
C ALA A 110 -3.06 -13.00 9.40
N VAL A 111 -1.83 -13.51 9.29
CA VAL A 111 -1.19 -13.77 8.00
C VAL A 111 -1.97 -14.82 7.22
N ASN A 112 -2.52 -14.45 6.06
CA ASN A 112 -3.32 -15.36 5.22
C ASN A 112 -2.96 -15.26 3.73
N ARG A 113 -1.87 -14.57 3.39
CA ARG A 113 -1.37 -14.45 2.02
C ARG A 113 0.05 -15.01 1.87
N PRO A 114 0.43 -15.43 0.65
CA PRO A 114 1.77 -15.96 0.40
C PRO A 114 2.87 -14.95 0.75
N GLY A 115 3.97 -15.46 1.28
CA GLY A 115 5.15 -14.68 1.62
C GLY A 115 6.09 -15.47 2.53
N PRO A 116 7.16 -14.84 3.01
CA PRO A 116 8.20 -15.51 3.77
C PRO A 116 7.81 -15.82 5.23
N GLY A 117 6.83 -15.09 5.79
CA GLY A 117 6.29 -15.35 7.12
C GLY A 117 5.33 -16.55 7.14
N PRO A 118 5.24 -17.26 8.27
CA PRO A 118 4.34 -18.39 8.42
C PRO A 118 2.86 -17.96 8.43
N GLU A 119 2.00 -18.88 8.01
CA GLU A 119 0.55 -18.67 7.93
C GLU A 119 -0.09 -18.63 9.31
N ASN A 120 -1.19 -17.88 9.45
CA ASN A 120 -2.00 -17.71 10.65
C ASN A 120 -1.30 -17.06 11.84
N GLU A 121 -0.08 -16.54 11.67
CA GLU A 121 0.55 -15.75 12.72
C GLU A 121 -0.14 -14.37 12.88
N PRO A 122 -0.32 -13.91 14.12
CA PRO A 122 -0.96 -12.63 14.39
C PRO A 122 -0.02 -11.47 14.06
N PHE A 123 -0.62 -10.35 13.65
CA PHE A 123 0.05 -9.05 13.53
C PHE A 123 -0.98 -7.94 13.78
N THR A 124 -0.52 -6.76 14.15
CA THR A 124 -1.40 -5.59 14.28
C THR A 124 -1.23 -4.66 13.08
N ALA A 125 -2.30 -3.97 12.70
CA ALA A 125 -2.23 -2.94 11.67
C ALA A 125 -3.14 -1.76 11.98
N TYR A 126 -2.56 -0.56 11.90
CA TYR A 126 -3.27 0.66 12.29
C TYR A 126 -2.79 1.87 11.48
N LEU A 127 -3.61 2.93 11.46
CA LEU A 127 -3.23 4.23 10.91
C LEU A 127 -2.68 5.13 12.00
N ASP A 128 -1.54 5.76 11.74
CA ASP A 128 -1.00 6.77 12.65
C ASP A 128 -0.21 7.86 11.91
N ASN A 129 0.10 8.96 12.60
CA ASN A 129 1.07 9.99 12.26
C ASN A 129 0.71 10.91 11.08
N ARG A 130 0.19 10.43 9.95
CA ARG A 130 -0.18 11.29 8.82
C ARG A 130 -1.32 10.73 7.98
N LEU A 131 -2.39 11.52 7.84
CA LEU A 131 -3.49 11.32 6.91
C LEU A 131 -3.67 12.55 6.01
N VAL A 132 -3.94 12.32 4.73
CA VAL A 132 -4.27 13.36 3.76
C VAL A 132 -5.69 13.12 3.28
N LEU A 133 -6.57 14.07 3.55
CA LEU A 133 -7.95 14.06 3.12
C LEU A 133 -8.15 14.98 1.92
N PHE A 134 -9.13 14.66 1.09
CA PHE A 134 -9.50 15.51 -0.03
C PHE A 134 -11.00 15.55 -0.27
N SER A 135 -11.44 16.59 -0.95
CA SER A 135 -12.76 16.70 -1.57
C SER A 135 -12.60 17.29 -2.96
N GLU A 136 -13.38 16.80 -3.90
CA GLU A 136 -13.41 17.28 -5.27
C GLU A 136 -14.75 17.99 -5.51
N ASN A 137 -14.70 19.21 -6.03
CA ASN A 137 -15.87 20.00 -6.43
C ASN A 137 -15.59 20.73 -7.74
N GLU A 138 -16.55 21.52 -8.23
CA GLU A 138 -16.43 22.29 -9.48
C GLU A 138 -15.22 23.24 -9.51
N ASN A 139 -14.73 23.66 -8.34
CA ASN A 139 -13.58 24.55 -8.18
C ASN A 139 -12.24 23.80 -8.06
N GLY A 140 -12.25 22.47 -8.17
CA GLY A 140 -11.07 21.61 -8.14
C GLY A 140 -10.93 20.79 -6.85
N ILE A 141 -9.70 20.32 -6.61
CA ILE A 141 -9.40 19.42 -5.49
C ILE A 141 -8.91 20.24 -4.30
N GLN A 142 -9.63 20.18 -3.18
CA GLN A 142 -9.19 20.72 -1.90
C GLN A 142 -8.55 19.60 -1.07
N LYS A 143 -7.33 19.81 -0.56
CA LYS A 143 -6.61 18.85 0.29
C LYS A 143 -6.40 19.39 1.70
N ILE A 144 -6.54 18.53 2.70
CA ILE A 144 -6.21 18.80 4.11
C ILE A 144 -5.26 17.71 4.57
N THR A 145 -4.24 18.07 5.33
CA THR A 145 -3.30 17.12 5.92
C THR A 145 -3.39 17.19 7.43
N ALA A 146 -3.69 16.07 8.07
CA ALA A 146 -3.51 15.88 9.50
C ALA A 146 -2.18 15.16 9.71
N ALA A 147 -1.28 15.74 10.51
CA ALA A 147 0.04 15.18 10.76
C ALA A 147 0.50 15.44 12.20
N GLY A 148 1.30 14.52 12.74
CA GLY A 148 1.76 14.54 14.13
C GLY A 148 0.81 13.78 15.06
N PRO A 149 1.05 13.84 16.39
CA PRO A 149 0.19 13.17 17.38
C PRO A 149 -1.27 13.58 17.20
N GLN A 150 -2.18 12.60 17.15
CA GLN A 150 -3.61 12.84 16.97
C GLN A 150 -4.35 12.42 18.24
N ASP A 151 -5.24 13.29 18.74
CA ASP A 151 -6.18 12.93 19.80
C ASP A 151 -7.42 12.30 19.17
N HIS A 152 -7.47 10.96 19.17
CA HIS A 152 -8.56 10.15 18.61
C HIS A 152 -8.97 10.53 17.17
N PHE A 153 -8.07 11.17 16.42
CA PHE A 153 -8.32 11.67 15.06
C PHE A 153 -9.57 12.56 14.94
N SER A 154 -9.88 13.36 15.97
CA SER A 154 -11.13 14.14 16.02
C SER A 154 -11.33 15.10 14.83
N GLU A 155 -10.27 15.81 14.38
CA GLU A 155 -10.34 16.69 13.21
C GLU A 155 -10.51 15.91 11.90
N VAL A 156 -9.88 14.74 11.81
CA VAL A 156 -10.03 13.83 10.68
C VAL A 156 -11.47 13.32 10.63
N ARG A 157 -12.04 12.90 11.77
CA ARG A 157 -13.44 12.45 11.84
C ARG A 157 -14.38 13.57 11.39
N ALA A 158 -14.22 14.79 11.90
CA ALA A 158 -15.02 15.94 11.47
C ALA A 158 -14.91 16.22 9.96
N ALA A 159 -13.71 16.11 9.40
CA ALA A 159 -13.48 16.26 7.96
C ALA A 159 -14.18 15.16 7.14
N LEU A 160 -14.15 13.91 7.60
CA LEU A 160 -14.85 12.78 6.97
C LEU A 160 -16.37 12.95 7.04
N SER A 161 -16.91 13.37 8.19
CA SER A 161 -18.35 13.66 8.36
C SER A 161 -18.81 14.81 7.46
N ALA A 162 -17.92 15.72 7.08
CA ALA A 162 -18.17 16.77 6.09
C ALA A 162 -18.04 16.30 4.63
N GLY A 163 -17.92 14.99 4.38
CA GLY A 163 -17.89 14.39 3.05
C GLY A 163 -16.50 14.35 2.38
N LYS A 164 -15.42 14.63 3.11
CA LYS A 164 -14.06 14.41 2.60
C LYS A 164 -13.73 12.93 2.59
N ARG A 165 -12.78 12.52 1.75
CA ARG A 165 -12.28 11.15 1.65
C ARG A 165 -10.81 11.10 2.01
N ILE A 166 -10.32 9.96 2.47
CA ILE A 166 -8.90 9.73 2.74
C ILE A 166 -8.20 9.42 1.41
N MET A 167 -7.28 10.29 1.00
CA MET A 167 -6.46 10.12 -0.20
C MET A 167 -5.21 9.29 0.08
N GLU A 168 -4.56 9.57 1.22
CA GLU A 168 -3.32 8.95 1.64
C GLU A 168 -3.30 8.77 3.15
N ALA A 169 -2.75 7.66 3.64
CA ALA A 169 -2.55 7.45 5.07
C ALA A 169 -1.26 6.69 5.34
N THR A 170 -0.69 6.90 6.52
CA THR A 170 0.46 6.13 6.98
C THR A 170 0.00 4.92 7.77
N ILE A 171 0.28 3.74 7.21
CA ILE A 171 -0.04 2.44 7.76
C ILE A 171 1.17 1.95 8.54
N HIS A 172 0.92 1.48 9.75
CA HIS A 172 1.85 0.78 10.60
C HIS A 172 1.42 -0.68 10.65
N LEU A 173 2.39 -1.60 10.54
CA LEU A 173 2.19 -3.03 10.69
C LEU A 173 3.20 -3.51 11.75
N GLU A 174 2.75 -4.20 12.78
CA GLU A 174 3.62 -4.69 13.85
C GLU A 174 3.47 -6.20 14.06
N LYS A 175 4.60 -6.87 14.22
CA LYS A 175 4.67 -8.32 14.48
C LYS A 175 5.95 -8.65 15.25
N ASP A 176 5.85 -9.33 16.38
CA ASP A 176 6.99 -9.76 17.21
C ASP A 176 8.04 -8.66 17.44
N GLU A 177 7.60 -7.47 17.86
CA GLU A 177 8.45 -6.27 18.07
C GLU A 177 9.03 -5.63 16.79
N LEU A 178 8.81 -6.24 15.63
CA LEU A 178 9.18 -5.67 14.33
C LEU A 178 8.09 -4.72 13.85
N LEU A 179 8.51 -3.57 13.33
CA LEU A 179 7.62 -2.52 12.80
C LEU A 179 7.92 -2.27 11.33
N TRP A 180 6.86 -2.32 10.52
CA TRP A 180 6.83 -1.79 9.16
C TRP A 180 5.98 -0.55 9.11
N LYS A 181 6.39 0.40 8.26
CA LYS A 181 5.70 1.67 8.08
C LYS A 181 5.67 2.04 6.62
N MET A 182 4.52 2.42 6.09
CA MET A 182 4.37 2.89 4.71
C MET A 182 3.30 3.96 4.62
N THR A 183 3.42 4.89 3.68
CA THR A 183 2.31 5.77 3.29
C THR A 183 1.67 5.21 2.04
N LEU A 184 0.42 4.76 2.17
CA LEU A 184 -0.35 4.28 1.03
C LEU A 184 -1.06 5.45 0.34
N LYS A 185 -0.85 5.59 -0.97
CA LYS A 185 -1.63 6.50 -1.82
C LYS A 185 -2.81 5.74 -2.42
N GLY A 186 -4.01 5.92 -1.87
CA GLY A 186 -5.18 5.09 -2.15
C GLY A 186 -5.60 5.03 -3.61
N GLU A 187 -5.50 6.15 -4.36
CA GLU A 187 -5.96 6.19 -5.75
C GLU A 187 -5.14 5.30 -6.70
N MET A 188 -3.84 5.15 -6.45
CA MET A 188 -2.91 4.40 -7.32
C MET A 188 -2.34 3.16 -6.64
N PHE A 189 -2.60 2.95 -5.34
CA PHE A 189 -1.91 1.97 -4.49
C PHE A 189 -0.38 2.04 -4.56
N HIS A 190 0.14 3.27 -4.61
CA HIS A 190 1.57 3.48 -4.46
C HIS A 190 1.98 3.43 -2.99
N PHE A 191 3.07 2.72 -2.72
CA PHE A 191 3.71 2.64 -1.42
C PHE A 191 4.80 3.70 -1.32
N ALA A 192 4.50 4.84 -0.71
CA ALA A 192 5.48 5.86 -0.42
C ALA A 192 6.16 5.60 0.93
N SER A 193 7.44 5.95 1.04
CA SER A 193 8.19 5.89 2.31
C SER A 193 8.13 4.54 3.03
N PHE A 194 8.13 3.43 2.28
CA PHE A 194 8.11 2.08 2.86
C PHE A 194 9.40 1.84 3.66
N LYS A 195 9.24 1.56 4.95
CA LYS A 195 10.28 1.21 5.89
C LYS A 195 9.98 -0.17 6.45
N SER A 196 11.02 -0.99 6.49
CA SER A 196 11.04 -2.30 7.15
C SER A 196 12.10 -2.30 8.24
N PRO A 197 12.11 -3.32 9.12
CA PRO A 197 13.16 -3.53 10.11
C PRO A 197 14.57 -3.37 9.53
N SER A 198 15.48 -2.84 10.36
CA SER A 198 16.85 -2.60 9.92
C SER A 198 17.63 -3.90 9.84
N VAL A 199 18.26 -4.15 8.70
CA VAL A 199 19.26 -5.19 8.53
C VAL A 199 20.64 -4.55 8.65
N ARG A 200 21.57 -5.19 9.36
CA ARG A 200 22.90 -4.65 9.62
C ARG A 200 23.96 -5.52 8.96
N ILE A 201 24.94 -4.85 8.36
CA ILE A 201 26.17 -5.50 7.88
C ILE A 201 27.06 -5.76 9.09
N GLU A 202 27.40 -7.02 9.32
CA GLU A 202 28.42 -7.40 10.27
C GLU A 202 29.79 -7.01 9.73
N ARG A 203 30.60 -6.36 10.56
CA ARG A 203 31.95 -5.93 10.21
C ARG A 203 32.95 -6.70 11.07
N ASP A 204 32.96 -8.01 10.90
CA ASP A 204 33.98 -8.88 11.46
C ASP A 204 35.05 -9.18 10.40
N ASN A 205 36.32 -9.14 10.80
CA ASN A 205 37.46 -9.44 9.95
C ASN A 205 37.58 -10.95 9.63
N THR A 206 36.73 -11.80 10.21
CA THR A 206 36.69 -13.24 9.95
C THR A 206 35.69 -13.65 8.85
N VAL A 207 34.87 -12.72 8.37
CA VAL A 207 33.83 -12.99 7.35
C VAL A 207 34.25 -12.42 6.00
N ASP A 208 34.00 -13.17 4.93
CA ASP A 208 34.21 -12.67 3.57
C ASP A 208 33.23 -11.54 3.26
N GLU A 209 33.75 -10.36 2.87
CA GLU A 209 32.94 -9.16 2.65
C GLU A 209 31.89 -9.33 1.54
N THR A 210 32.13 -10.19 0.55
CA THR A 210 31.19 -10.41 -0.55
C THR A 210 30.03 -11.27 -0.07
N SER A 211 30.34 -12.38 0.61
CA SER A 211 29.36 -13.27 1.22
C SER A 211 28.47 -12.54 2.23
N GLU A 212 29.04 -11.61 2.99
CA GLU A 212 28.29 -10.80 3.96
C GLU A 212 27.29 -9.87 3.25
N ARG A 213 27.71 -9.20 2.18
CA ARG A 213 26.83 -8.31 1.41
C ARG A 213 25.66 -9.06 0.77
N GLU A 214 25.90 -10.26 0.25
CA GLU A 214 24.84 -11.11 -0.29
C GLU A 214 23.85 -11.53 0.80
N SER A 215 24.36 -11.95 1.96
CA SER A 215 23.53 -12.35 3.10
C SER A 215 22.62 -11.21 3.57
N VAL A 216 23.19 -10.01 3.75
CA VAL A 216 22.46 -8.79 4.11
C VAL A 216 21.43 -8.41 3.06
N PHE A 217 21.73 -8.59 1.77
CA PHE A 217 20.76 -8.35 0.71
C PHE A 217 19.56 -9.29 0.83
N TYR A 218 19.77 -10.60 1.02
CA TYR A 218 18.68 -11.55 1.17
C TYR A 218 17.86 -11.34 2.44
N GLU A 219 18.50 -11.01 3.56
CA GLU A 219 17.79 -10.63 4.77
C GLU A 219 16.95 -9.36 4.56
N ARG A 220 17.50 -8.37 3.82
CA ARG A 220 16.75 -7.15 3.47
C ARG A 220 15.54 -7.47 2.60
N MET A 221 15.69 -8.37 1.63
CA MET A 221 14.58 -8.83 0.79
C MET A 221 13.53 -9.56 1.63
N TYR A 222 13.93 -10.46 2.53
CA TYR A 222 13.04 -11.17 3.44
C TYR A 222 12.15 -10.20 4.24
N VAL A 223 12.74 -9.19 4.90
CA VAL A 223 11.95 -8.25 5.72
C VAL A 223 11.05 -7.34 4.86
N LEU A 224 11.45 -7.01 3.62
CA LEU A 224 10.59 -6.24 2.71
C LEU A 224 9.41 -7.07 2.22
N GLU A 225 9.65 -8.31 1.80
CA GLU A 225 8.63 -9.26 1.36
C GLU A 225 7.65 -9.61 2.50
N GLN A 226 8.15 -9.77 3.72
CA GLN A 226 7.29 -9.97 4.89
C GLN A 226 6.37 -8.78 5.11
N GLY A 227 6.88 -7.53 5.05
CA GLY A 227 6.03 -6.35 5.18
C GLY A 227 4.95 -6.26 4.09
N MET A 228 5.26 -6.70 2.87
CA MET A 228 4.27 -6.79 1.78
C MET A 228 3.24 -7.90 2.02
N GLN A 229 3.66 -9.06 2.56
CA GLN A 229 2.76 -10.15 2.95
C GLN A 229 1.77 -9.70 4.04
N LEU A 230 2.22 -8.95 5.04
CA LEU A 230 1.36 -8.37 6.08
C LEU A 230 0.35 -7.40 5.46
N PHE A 231 0.79 -6.50 4.58
CA PHE A 231 -0.11 -5.59 3.87
C PHE A 231 -1.14 -6.34 3.01
N HIS A 232 -0.72 -7.38 2.30
CA HIS A 232 -1.64 -8.19 1.48
C HIS A 232 -2.67 -8.92 2.34
N SER A 233 -2.27 -9.45 3.50
CA SER A 233 -3.19 -10.11 4.44
C SER A 233 -4.20 -9.12 5.02
N LEU A 234 -3.74 -7.91 5.39
CA LEU A 234 -4.61 -6.82 5.82
C LEU A 234 -5.61 -6.40 4.73
N PHE A 235 -5.13 -6.23 3.50
CA PHE A 235 -5.99 -5.83 2.39
C PHE A 235 -6.97 -6.94 1.99
N ALA A 236 -6.58 -8.21 2.11
CA ALA A 236 -7.50 -9.33 1.94
C ALA A 236 -8.62 -9.33 2.99
N ALA A 237 -8.32 -9.10 4.27
CA ALA A 237 -9.33 -8.97 5.31
C ALA A 237 -10.34 -7.84 5.03
N PHE A 238 -9.87 -6.72 4.46
CA PHE A 238 -10.75 -5.68 3.95
C PHE A 238 -11.63 -6.17 2.81
N LEU A 239 -11.07 -6.84 1.79
CA LEU A 239 -11.83 -7.34 0.65
C LEU A 239 -12.91 -8.34 1.08
N ASP A 240 -12.60 -9.24 2.02
CA ASP A 240 -13.55 -10.19 2.62
C ASP A 240 -14.74 -9.46 3.25
N ASN A 241 -14.48 -8.40 4.01
CA ASN A 241 -15.53 -7.60 4.63
C ASN A 241 -16.32 -6.78 3.60
N ARG A 242 -15.61 -6.09 2.69
CA ARG A 242 -16.14 -5.13 1.72
C ARG A 242 -16.98 -5.75 0.62
N LEU A 243 -16.63 -6.97 0.21
CA LEU A 243 -17.31 -7.73 -0.85
C LEU A 243 -18.20 -8.83 -0.28
N GLY A 244 -18.08 -9.12 1.02
CA GLY A 244 -18.93 -10.07 1.73
C GLY A 244 -20.28 -9.50 2.15
N ALA A 245 -21.11 -10.36 2.75
CA ALA A 245 -22.46 -9.99 3.18
C ALA A 245 -22.49 -8.98 4.35
N GLY A 246 -21.40 -8.87 5.12
CA GLY A 246 -21.30 -8.02 6.31
C GLY A 246 -21.05 -6.53 6.02
N TRP A 247 -20.78 -6.15 4.77
CA TRP A 247 -20.40 -4.77 4.45
C TRP A 247 -21.45 -3.74 4.85
N ASN A 248 -22.73 -4.02 4.63
CA ASN A 248 -23.80 -3.06 4.98
C ASN A 248 -23.83 -2.75 6.48
N ASP A 249 -23.60 -3.75 7.33
CA ASP A 249 -23.55 -3.55 8.78
C ASP A 249 -22.29 -2.81 9.20
N GLU A 250 -21.14 -3.11 8.58
CA GLU A 250 -19.90 -2.36 8.81
C GLU A 250 -20.06 -0.89 8.37
N GLN A 251 -20.64 -0.63 7.20
CA GLN A 251 -20.92 0.71 6.70
C GLN A 251 -21.84 1.48 7.63
N ASN A 252 -22.91 0.85 8.12
CA ASN A 252 -23.81 1.47 9.10
C ASN A 252 -23.08 1.86 10.40
N ARG A 253 -22.16 1.01 10.88
CA ARG A 253 -21.31 1.31 12.05
C ARG A 253 -20.36 2.48 11.78
N ILE A 254 -19.72 2.51 10.62
CA ILE A 254 -18.84 3.62 10.20
C ILE A 254 -19.65 4.92 10.12
N ASP A 255 -20.83 4.89 9.52
CA ASP A 255 -21.69 6.07 9.36
C ASP A 255 -22.19 6.61 10.71
N ALA A 256 -22.57 5.72 11.64
CA ALA A 256 -22.94 6.09 13.01
C ALA A 256 -21.74 6.74 13.74
N TRP A 257 -20.57 6.13 13.65
CA TRP A 257 -19.34 6.66 14.24
C TRP A 257 -18.97 8.06 13.68
N LEU A 258 -19.14 8.28 12.38
CA LEU A 258 -18.92 9.58 11.76
C LEU A 258 -19.94 10.63 12.24
N LYS A 259 -21.18 10.25 12.53
CA LYS A 259 -22.19 11.14 13.13
C LYS A 259 -21.93 11.42 14.62
N GLY A 260 -21.09 10.61 15.26
CA GLY A 260 -20.83 10.68 16.70
C GLY A 260 -21.90 10.00 17.54
N GLU A 261 -22.61 9.03 16.96
CA GLU A 261 -23.56 8.14 17.63
C GLU A 261 -22.85 6.94 18.28
#